data_AF-A0A5E7T5D3-F1
#
_entry.id   AF-A0A5E7T5D3-F1
#
_cell.length_a   1.000
_cell.length_b   1.000
_cell.length_c   1.000
_cell.angle_alpha   90.00
_cell.angle_beta   90.00
_cell.angle_gamma   90.00
#
_symmetry.space_group_name_H-M   'P 1'
#
loop_
_entity.id
_entity.type
_entity.pdbx_description
1 polymer ?
#
loop_
_entity_poly.entity_id
_entity_poly.type
_entity_poly.pdbx_seq_one_letter_code
_entity_poly.pdbx_strand_id
1 'polypeptide(L)' 'MDVKVPQRLDPQEIVKLLVALRRALKAQVA' A
#
# COMPACT_ATOMS: atom_id res chain seq x y z
N MET A 1 -16.87 -17.97 -15.29
CA MET A 1 -15.77 -17.69 -14.34
C MET A 1 -15.92 -16.24 -13.95
N ASP A 2 -16.46 -15.98 -12.75
CA ASP A 2 -16.73 -14.63 -12.25
C ASP A 2 -15.40 -13.92 -12.02
N VAL A 3 -14.92 -13.20 -13.04
CA VAL A 3 -13.70 -12.39 -12.91
C VAL A 3 -14.09 -11.20 -12.06
N LYS A 4 -13.92 -11.33 -10.73
CA LYS A 4 -13.95 -10.18 -9.82
C LYS A 4 -12.94 -9.17 -10.34
N VAL A 5 -13.45 -8.11 -10.97
CA VAL A 5 -12.64 -7.00 -11.45
C VAL A 5 -11.81 -6.51 -10.27
N PRO A 6 -10.47 -6.38 -10.41
CA PRO A 6 -9.64 -5.88 -9.33
C PRO A 6 -10.21 -4.52 -8.93
N GLN A 7 -10.61 -4.38 -7.66
CA GLN A 7 -10.97 -3.07 -7.12
C GLN A 7 -9.81 -2.15 -7.48
N ARG A 8 -10.11 -1.08 -8.22
CA ARG A 8 -9.09 -0.10 -8.62
C ARG A 8 -8.51 0.43 -7.34
N LEU A 9 -7.30 -0.01 -7.00
CA LEU A 9 -6.57 0.60 -5.92
C LEU A 9 -6.35 2.04 -6.33
N ASP A 10 -6.90 2.96 -5.54
CA ASP A 10 -6.68 4.37 -5.78
C ASP A 10 -5.17 4.63 -5.66
N PRO A 11 -4.55 5.34 -6.61
CA PRO A 11 -3.13 5.65 -6.54
C PRO A 11 -2.71 6.25 -5.20
N GLN A 12 -3.61 6.98 -4.52
CA GLN A 12 -3.34 7.54 -3.19
C GLN A 12 -3.20 6.47 -2.11
N GLU A 13 -3.99 5.39 -2.17
CA GLU A 13 -3.91 4.29 -1.20
C GLU A 13 -2.59 3.51 -1.34
N ILE A 14 -2.09 3.35 -2.58
CA ILE A 14 -0.76 2.78 -2.84
C ILE A 14 0.32 3.65 -2.19
N VAL A 15 0.23 4.98 -2.38
CA VAL A 15 1.20 5.91 -1.79
C VAL A 15 1.15 5.87 -0.26
N LYS A 16 -0.03 5.80 0.36
CA LYS A 16 -0.17 5.65 1.83
C LYS A 16 0.50 4.38 2.34
N LEU A 17 0.32 3.26 1.64
CA LEU A 17 0.99 1.99 1.96
C LEU A 17 2.52 2.11 1.90
N LEU A 18 3.05 2.73 0.85
CA LEU A 18 4.49 2.93 0.70
C LEU A 18 5.06 3.87 1.78
N VAL A 19 4.33 4.91 2.16
CA VAL A 19 4.72 5.83 3.23
C VAL A 19 4.69 5.13 4.59
N ALA A 20 3.65 4.32 4.86
CA ALA A 20 3.54 3.53 6.07
C ALA A 20 4.70 2.53 6.20
N LEU A 21 5.01 1.82 5.11
CA LEU A 21 6.13 0.89 5.05
C LEU A 21 7.47 1.60 5.30
N ARG A 22 7.72 2.74 4.64
CA ARG A 22 8.93 3.54 4.88
C ARG A 22 9.06 3.93 6.35
N ARG A 23 7.96 4.33 7.00
CA ARG A 23 7.96 4.72 8.41
C ARG A 23 8.25 3.53 9.33
N ALA A 24 7.64 2.38 9.06
CA ALA A 24 7.88 1.16 9.82
C ALA A 24 9.34 0.70 9.70
N LEU A 25 9.91 0.72 8.50
CA LEU A 25 11.32 0.37 8.27
C LEU A 25 12.27 1.35 8.98
N LYS A 26 12.00 2.66 8.91
CA LYS A 26 12.79 3.65 9.67
C LYS A 26 12.70 3.44 11.18
N ALA A 27 11.53 3.05 11.69
CA ALA A 27 11.34 2.80 13.12
C ALA A 27 12.03 1.51 13.59
N GLN A 28 12.18 0.51 12.72
CA GLN A 28 12.90 -0.73 13.03
C GLN A 28 14.43 -0.63 12.91
N VAL A 29 14.95 0.34 12.15
CA VAL A 29 16.40 0.56 11.99
C VAL A 29 16.97 1.49 13.09
N ALA A 30 16.10 2.05 13.95
CA ALA A 30 16.47 2.90 15.08
C ALA A 30 16.83 2.10 16.34
#